data_AF-A0A397SAN1-F1
#
_entry.id   AF-A0A397SAN1-F1
#
_cell.length_a   1.000
_cell.length_b   1.000
_cell.length_c   1.000
_cell.angle_alpha   90.00
_cell.angle_beta   90.00
_cell.angle_gamma   90.00
#
_symmetry.space_group_name_H-M   'P 1'
#
loop_
_entity.id
_entity.type
_entity.pdbx_description
1 polymer ?
#
loop_
_entity_poly.entity_id
_entity_poly.type
_entity_poly.pdbx_seq_one_letter_code
_entity_poly.pdbx_strand_id
1 'polypeptide(L)'
;MEIYDLAQESNSNIIPVDILNAITFNHDNDINRIILELQEMINELNLQDPITAERFIYIDDKILIELLFDEEIITAVISKSENNNIVENDESEINIISNKKALNSLEKVVQYFKNLFDNIFVNYMKLKTLNVLKSKINKQIQDNAKQTILDSFIQY
;
A
#
# COMPACT_ATOMS: atom_id res chain seq x y z
N MET A 1 14.92 65.93 -23.29
CA MET A 1 14.19 66.70 -22.28
C MET A 1 12.72 66.33 -22.46
N GLU A 2 12.12 65.81 -21.39
CA GLU A 2 10.77 65.23 -21.27
C GLU A 2 9.66 66.12 -21.82
N ILE A 3 8.52 65.55 -22.24
CA ILE A 3 7.28 65.52 -21.44
C ILE A 3 6.45 64.27 -21.84
N TYR A 4 6.00 63.55 -20.82
CA TYR A 4 5.10 62.40 -20.82
C TYR A 4 3.66 62.78 -21.19
N ASP A 5 2.93 61.87 -21.83
CA ASP A 5 1.46 61.86 -21.78
C ASP A 5 0.91 60.47 -21.45
N LEU A 6 -0.04 60.47 -20.54
CA LEU A 6 -0.61 59.35 -19.80
C LEU A 6 -1.49 58.43 -20.66
N ALA A 7 -1.31 57.12 -20.49
CA ALA A 7 -2.39 56.14 -20.62
C ALA A 7 -2.42 55.30 -19.33
N GLN A 8 -3.47 55.53 -18.55
CA GLN A 8 -3.85 54.77 -17.36
C GLN A 8 -4.43 53.41 -17.80
N GLU A 9 -3.73 52.32 -17.50
CA GLU A 9 -4.37 51.01 -17.31
C GLU A 9 -4.02 50.51 -15.91
N SER A 10 -4.94 50.82 -14.99
CA SER A 10 -4.95 50.37 -13.62
C SER A 10 -5.32 48.89 -13.54
N ASN A 11 -4.33 48.01 -13.74
CA ASN A 11 -4.44 46.62 -13.29
C ASN A 11 -4.22 46.54 -11.77
N SER A 12 -5.19 47.06 -11.01
CA SER A 12 -5.29 46.79 -9.58
C SER A 12 -6.00 45.45 -9.42
N ASN A 13 -5.21 44.39 -9.20
CA ASN A 13 -5.67 43.13 -8.62
C ASN A 13 -6.05 43.35 -7.14
N ILE A 14 -7.06 44.17 -6.88
CA ILE A 14 -7.67 44.29 -5.57
C ILE A 14 -8.83 43.31 -5.55
N ILE A 15 -8.55 42.11 -5.02
CA ILE A 15 -9.62 41.20 -4.62
C ILE A 15 -10.42 41.92 -3.52
N PRO A 16 -11.75 42.09 -3.67
CA PRO A 16 -12.58 42.70 -2.64
C PRO A 16 -12.37 42.04 -1.28
N VAL A 17 -12.20 42.83 -0.22
CA VAL A 17 -12.08 42.37 1.18
C VAL A 17 -13.20 41.41 1.58
N ASP A 18 -14.36 41.55 0.95
CA ASP A 18 -15.53 40.67 1.14
C ASP A 18 -15.26 39.20 0.75
N ILE A 19 -14.33 38.95 -0.17
CA ILE A 19 -13.91 37.59 -0.55
C ILE A 19 -12.98 36.99 0.51
N LEU A 20 -12.13 37.78 1.17
CA LEU A 20 -11.26 37.28 2.25
C LEU A 20 -12.06 36.82 3.47
N ASN A 21 -13.16 37.50 3.79
CA ASN A 21 -14.06 37.10 4.88
C ASN A 21 -14.81 35.80 4.57
N ALA A 22 -15.16 35.55 3.31
CA ALA A 22 -15.74 34.25 2.89
C ALA A 22 -14.71 33.10 2.90
N ILE A 23 -13.41 33.40 2.85
CA ILE A 23 -12.29 32.45 2.98
C ILE A 23 -11.80 32.36 4.44
N THR A 24 -12.54 32.92 5.42
CA THR A 24 -12.40 32.44 6.80
C THR A 24 -13.01 31.05 6.82
N PHE A 25 -12.18 30.08 6.42
CA PHE A 25 -12.51 28.68 6.35
C PHE A 25 -13.22 28.28 7.63
N ASN A 26 -14.30 27.53 7.44
CA ASN A 26 -15.11 26.85 8.44
C ASN A 26 -14.32 25.79 9.23
N HIS A 27 -13.00 25.95 9.39
CA HIS A 27 -12.09 25.03 10.07
C HIS A 27 -12.48 24.81 11.53
N ASP A 28 -12.99 25.84 12.20
CA ASP A 28 -13.42 25.71 13.60
C ASP A 28 -14.59 24.72 13.75
N ASN A 29 -15.51 24.69 12.79
CA ASN A 29 -16.63 23.74 12.80
C ASN A 29 -16.17 22.31 12.47
N ASP A 30 -15.23 22.14 11.54
CA ASP A 30 -14.66 20.82 11.24
C ASP A 30 -13.82 20.28 12.41
N ILE A 31 -13.04 21.13 13.08
CA ILE A 31 -12.25 20.76 14.26
C ILE A 31 -13.19 20.37 15.41
N ASN A 32 -14.23 21.15 15.67
CA ASN A 32 -15.21 20.84 16.71
C ASN A 32 -15.95 19.53 16.42
N ARG A 33 -16.27 19.24 15.15
CA ARG A 33 -16.85 17.94 14.76
C ARG A 33 -15.91 16.79 15.08
N ILE A 34 -14.64 16.88 14.68
CA ILE A 34 -13.63 15.85 14.93
C ILE A 34 -13.45 15.62 16.44
N ILE A 35 -13.42 16.69 17.24
CA ILE A 35 -13.30 16.58 18.70
C ILE A 35 -14.49 15.83 19.29
N LEU A 36 -15.72 16.13 18.86
CA LEU A 36 -16.91 15.43 19.33
C LEU A 36 -16.90 13.93 18.98
N GLU A 37 -16.53 13.59 17.74
CA GLU A 37 -16.42 12.20 17.29
C GLU A 37 -15.34 11.42 18.08
N LEU A 38 -14.18 12.03 18.33
CA LEU A 38 -13.14 11.44 19.16
C LEU A 38 -13.62 11.23 20.60
N GLN A 39 -14.35 12.20 21.16
CA GLN A 39 -14.88 12.10 22.52
C GLN A 39 -15.90 10.95 22.63
N GLU A 40 -16.76 10.77 21.63
CA GLU A 40 -17.72 9.67 21.55
C GLU A 40 -17.01 8.32 21.53
N MET A 41 -16.03 8.14 20.63
CA MET A 41 -15.23 6.91 20.58
C MET A 41 -14.48 6.64 21.90
N ILE A 42 -13.93 7.66 22.55
CA ILE A 42 -13.27 7.51 23.85
C ILE A 42 -14.27 7.07 24.93
N ASN A 43 -15.49 7.60 24.91
CA ASN A 43 -16.53 7.23 25.87
C ASN A 43 -17.06 5.81 25.64
N GLU A 44 -17.03 5.31 24.40
CA GLU A 44 -17.36 3.91 24.07
C GLU A 44 -16.29 2.92 24.55
N LEU A 45 -15.04 3.35 24.70
CA LEU A 45 -14.01 2.55 25.34
C LEU A 45 -14.37 2.44 26.83
N ASN A 46 -14.75 1.25 27.29
CA ASN A 46 -15.00 0.97 28.72
C ASN A 46 -13.70 0.97 29.54
N LEU A 47 -13.02 2.12 29.60
CA LEU A 47 -11.74 2.32 30.30
C LEU A 47 -11.89 2.32 31.83
N GLN A 48 -13.12 2.33 32.33
CA GLN A 48 -13.44 2.24 33.76
C GLN A 48 -13.34 0.81 34.30
N ASP A 49 -13.37 -0.20 33.42
CA ASP A 49 -13.09 -1.60 33.74
C ASP A 49 -11.86 -2.07 32.92
N PRO A 50 -10.64 -1.64 33.30
CA PRO A 50 -9.44 -2.10 32.62
C PRO A 50 -9.35 -3.62 32.74
N ILE A 51 -9.00 -4.29 31.64
CA ILE A 51 -8.79 -5.73 31.67
C ILE A 51 -7.71 -6.08 32.69
N THR A 52 -8.02 -6.97 33.63
CA THR A 52 -7.02 -7.47 34.58
C THR A 52 -6.05 -8.41 33.88
N ALA A 53 -4.82 -8.52 34.38
CA ALA A 53 -3.84 -9.47 33.85
C ALA A 53 -4.37 -10.91 33.89
N GLU A 54 -5.11 -11.26 34.94
CA GLU A 54 -5.81 -12.53 35.06
C GLU A 54 -6.81 -12.73 33.91
N ARG A 55 -7.70 -11.76 33.67
CA ARG A 55 -8.71 -11.84 32.60
C ARG A 55 -8.08 -11.84 31.21
N PHE A 56 -6.92 -11.20 31.04
CA PHE A 56 -6.13 -11.25 29.80
C PHE A 56 -5.57 -12.65 29.53
N ILE A 57 -5.02 -13.32 30.54
CA ILE A 57 -4.49 -14.70 30.41
C ILE A 57 -5.62 -15.67 30.03
N TYR A 58 -6.80 -15.55 30.63
CA TYR A 58 -7.95 -16.42 30.34
C TYR A 58 -8.64 -16.16 29.00
N ILE A 59 -8.25 -15.14 28.22
CA ILE A 59 -8.80 -14.94 26.87
C ILE A 59 -8.35 -16.09 25.95
N ASP A 60 -7.08 -16.50 26.06
CA ASP A 60 -6.52 -17.56 25.24
C ASP A 60 -7.06 -18.95 25.64
N ASP A 61 -7.39 -19.15 26.92
CA ASP A 61 -7.99 -20.39 27.41
C ASP A 61 -9.42 -20.64 26.89
N LYS A 62 -10.11 -19.59 26.39
CA LYS A 62 -11.42 -19.70 25.74
C LYS A 62 -11.32 -20.00 24.25
N ILE A 63 -10.15 -19.82 23.65
CA ILE A 63 -9.90 -20.35 22.32
C ILE A 63 -9.75 -21.85 22.52
N LEU A 64 -10.76 -22.61 22.10
CA LEU A 64 -10.64 -24.04 21.89
C LEU A 64 -9.60 -24.24 20.77
N ILE A 65 -8.33 -24.11 21.11
CA ILE A 65 -7.26 -24.71 20.33
C ILE A 65 -7.52 -26.19 20.54
N GLU A 66 -8.08 -26.83 19.52
CA GLU A 66 -8.21 -28.28 19.46
C GLU A 66 -6.84 -28.85 19.84
N LEU A 67 -6.75 -29.39 21.05
CA LEU A 67 -5.53 -29.92 21.63
C LEU A 67 -5.14 -31.10 20.73
N LEU A 68 -4.28 -30.84 19.76
CA LEU A 68 -3.71 -31.90 18.94
C LEU A 68 -2.93 -32.82 19.88
N PHE A 69 -3.35 -34.08 19.94
CA PHE A 69 -2.63 -35.06 20.73
C PHE A 69 -1.28 -35.36 20.09
N ASP A 70 -0.28 -35.69 20.90
CA ASP A 70 1.06 -36.02 20.43
C ASP A 70 1.00 -37.13 19.34
N GLU A 71 0.07 -38.08 19.47
CA GLU A 71 -0.18 -39.10 18.44
C GLU A 71 -0.61 -38.52 17.09
N GLU A 72 -1.47 -37.50 17.07
CA GLU A 72 -1.92 -36.85 15.83
C GLU A 72 -0.78 -36.08 15.15
N ILE A 73 0.07 -35.43 15.96
CA ILE A 73 1.28 -34.73 15.49
C ILE A 73 2.26 -35.73 14.87
N ILE A 74 2.55 -36.83 15.56
CA ILE A 74 3.45 -37.88 15.09
C ILE A 74 2.92 -38.50 13.79
N THR A 75 1.62 -38.81 13.73
CA THR A 75 1.00 -39.40 12.54
C THR A 75 1.08 -38.45 11.34
N ALA A 76 0.84 -37.14 11.54
CA ALA A 76 0.96 -36.14 10.47
C ALA A 76 2.40 -35.99 9.94
N VAL A 77 3.40 -36.13 10.81
CA VAL A 77 4.83 -36.09 10.43
C VAL A 77 5.24 -37.34 9.67
N ILE A 78 4.89 -38.53 10.17
CA ILE A 78 5.23 -39.81 9.53
C ILE A 78 4.52 -39.95 8.18
N SER A 79 3.25 -39.53 8.08
CA SER A 79 2.50 -39.55 6.82
C SER A 79 3.12 -38.67 5.72
N LYS A 80 3.88 -37.64 6.09
CA LYS A 80 4.65 -36.81 5.15
C LYS A 80 6.01 -37.43 4.78
N SER A 81 6.52 -38.37 5.57
CA SER A 81 7.82 -39.00 5.36
C SER A 81 7.77 -40.10 4.29
N GLU A 82 6.67 -40.84 4.16
CA GLU A 82 6.57 -41.97 3.22
C GLU A 82 6.51 -41.53 1.73
N ASN A 83 6.32 -40.25 1.45
CA ASN A 83 6.27 -39.70 0.08
C ASN A 83 7.42 -38.75 -0.27
N ASN A 84 8.41 -38.57 0.61
CA ASN A 84 9.46 -37.58 0.41
C ASN A 84 10.84 -38.22 0.45
N ASN A 85 11.17 -38.99 -0.60
CA ASN A 85 12.55 -38.99 -1.13
C ASN A 85 12.83 -37.60 -1.71
N ILE A 86 12.92 -36.59 -0.85
CA ILE A 86 13.46 -35.30 -1.22
C ILE A 86 14.97 -35.51 -1.19
N VAL A 87 15.53 -35.76 -2.37
CA VAL A 87 16.92 -35.44 -2.67
C VAL A 87 17.18 -34.06 -2.07
N GLU A 88 18.18 -33.92 -1.20
CA GLU A 88 18.69 -32.62 -0.77
C GLU A 88 19.03 -31.85 -2.04
N ASN A 89 18.11 -30.96 -2.44
CA ASN A 89 18.28 -30.12 -3.59
C ASN A 89 19.30 -29.07 -3.19
N ASP A 90 20.54 -29.31 -3.60
CA ASP A 90 21.59 -28.31 -3.72
C ASP A 90 20.98 -26.97 -4.12
N GLU A 91 21.30 -25.94 -3.33
CA GLU A 91 21.02 -24.53 -3.60
C GLU A 91 19.63 -24.26 -4.17
N SER A 92 18.68 -23.99 -3.26
CA SER A 92 17.35 -23.40 -3.55
C SER A 92 17.32 -22.67 -4.88
N GLU A 93 16.85 -23.39 -5.92
CA GLU A 93 16.78 -22.92 -7.28
C GLU A 93 15.98 -21.62 -7.26
N ILE A 94 16.66 -20.49 -7.45
CA ILE A 94 16.00 -19.19 -7.50
C ILE A 94 15.04 -19.30 -8.67
N ASN A 95 13.75 -19.48 -8.40
CA ASN A 95 12.72 -19.57 -9.42
C ASN A 95 12.75 -18.28 -10.25
N ILE A 96 13.47 -18.29 -11.38
CA ILE A 96 13.64 -17.13 -12.25
C ILE A 96 12.27 -16.85 -12.87
N ILE A 97 11.56 -15.87 -12.31
CA ILE A 97 10.31 -15.39 -12.88
C ILE A 97 10.62 -14.62 -14.17
N SER A 98 9.90 -14.96 -15.25
CA SER A 98 10.03 -14.22 -16.51
C SER A 98 9.52 -12.79 -16.38
N ASN A 99 10.13 -11.85 -17.12
CA ASN A 99 9.74 -10.43 -17.10
C ASN A 99 8.25 -10.21 -17.39
N LYS A 100 7.65 -11.03 -18.28
CA LYS A 100 6.21 -10.99 -18.59
C LYS A 100 5.36 -11.37 -17.38
N LYS A 101 5.76 -12.41 -16.64
CA LYS A 101 5.05 -12.87 -15.43
C LYS A 101 5.22 -11.88 -14.28
N ALA A 102 6.41 -11.29 -14.13
CA ALA A 102 6.67 -10.21 -13.17
C ALA A 102 5.79 -8.98 -13.46
N LEU A 103 5.72 -8.55 -14.72
CA LEU A 103 4.91 -7.40 -15.14
C LEU A 103 3.42 -7.60 -14.84
N ASN A 104 2.85 -8.75 -15.23
CA ASN A 104 1.45 -9.06 -14.98
C ASN A 104 1.14 -9.11 -13.47
N SER A 105 2.05 -9.66 -12.67
CA SER A 105 1.90 -9.70 -11.21
C SER A 105 1.92 -8.31 -10.60
N LEU A 106 2.83 -7.45 -11.08
CA LEU A 106 2.93 -6.06 -10.65
C LEU A 106 1.69 -5.23 -11.01
N GLU A 107 1.11 -5.46 -12.19
CA GLU A 107 -0.13 -4.80 -12.59
C GLU A 107 -1.30 -5.14 -11.68
N LYS A 108 -1.43 -6.40 -11.24
CA LYS A 108 -2.43 -6.80 -10.26
C LYS A 108 -2.25 -6.09 -8.92
N VAL A 109 -1.02 -5.95 -8.46
CA VAL A 109 -0.70 -5.23 -7.21
C VAL A 109 -1.04 -3.74 -7.34
N VAL A 110 -0.66 -3.10 -8.45
CA VAL A 110 -1.03 -1.69 -8.70
C VAL A 110 -2.54 -1.52 -8.79
N GLN A 111 -3.25 -2.46 -9.43
CA GLN A 111 -4.71 -2.42 -9.54
C GLN A 111 -5.39 -2.61 -8.18
N TYR A 112 -4.87 -3.51 -7.34
CA TYR A 112 -5.31 -3.66 -5.96
C TYR A 112 -5.20 -2.32 -5.24
N PHE A 113 -4.04 -1.65 -5.33
CA PHE A 113 -3.82 -0.34 -4.70
C PHE A 113 -4.75 0.78 -5.20
N LYS A 114 -5.19 0.71 -6.45
CA LYS A 114 -6.15 1.68 -7.01
C LYS A 114 -7.60 1.44 -6.57
N ASN A 115 -7.92 0.22 -6.20
CA ASN A 115 -9.27 -0.22 -5.84
C ASN A 115 -9.48 -0.33 -4.32
N LEU A 116 -8.58 0.22 -3.50
CA LEU A 116 -8.82 0.26 -2.04
C LEU A 116 -9.97 1.21 -1.73
N PHE A 117 -10.74 0.84 -0.71
CA PHE A 117 -11.76 1.70 -0.11
C PHE A 117 -11.15 3.05 0.28
N ASP A 118 -11.94 4.11 0.14
CA ASP A 118 -11.52 5.51 0.38
C ASP A 118 -10.91 5.73 1.79
N ASN A 119 -11.17 4.83 2.73
CA ASN A 119 -10.69 4.91 4.10
C ASN A 119 -9.28 4.30 4.33
N ILE A 120 -8.63 3.74 3.31
CA ILE A 120 -7.27 3.18 3.42
C ILE A 120 -6.29 4.02 2.62
N PHE A 121 -5.46 4.78 3.32
CA PHE A 121 -4.45 5.62 2.71
C PHE A 121 -3.28 4.80 2.16
N VAL A 122 -3.20 4.69 0.83
CA VAL A 122 -2.03 4.12 0.15
C VAL A 122 -0.91 5.15 0.13
N ASN A 123 0.22 4.84 0.78
CA ASN A 123 1.40 5.70 0.76
C ASN A 123 1.84 5.96 -0.70
N TYR A 124 1.72 7.20 -1.15
CA TYR A 124 2.09 7.66 -2.49
C TYR A 124 3.50 7.22 -2.93
N MET A 125 4.47 7.17 -2.00
CA MET A 125 5.82 6.71 -2.30
C MET A 125 5.87 5.23 -2.66
N LYS A 126 5.03 4.39 -2.07
CA LYS A 126 4.93 2.97 -2.44
C LYS A 126 4.40 2.83 -3.87
N LEU A 127 3.34 3.57 -4.21
CA LEU A 127 2.78 3.55 -5.57
C LEU A 127 3.79 4.05 -6.62
N LYS A 128 4.53 5.12 -6.29
CA LYS A 128 5.61 5.66 -7.13
C LYS A 128 6.69 4.60 -7.39
N THR A 129 7.13 3.90 -6.36
CA THR A 129 8.13 2.81 -6.49
C THR A 129 7.62 1.67 -7.37
N LEU A 130 6.35 1.26 -7.22
CA LEU A 130 5.75 0.22 -8.08
C LEU A 130 5.69 0.66 -9.55
N ASN A 131 5.35 1.92 -9.82
CA ASN A 131 5.33 2.46 -11.18
C ASN A 131 6.74 2.54 -11.80
N VAL A 132 7.76 2.89 -11.01
CA VAL A 132 9.17 2.86 -11.45
C VAL A 132 9.62 1.42 -11.75
N LEU A 133 9.20 0.46 -10.93
CA LEU A 133 9.50 -0.95 -11.18
C LEU A 133 8.83 -1.44 -12.47
N LYS A 134 7.58 -1.03 -12.71
CA LYS A 134 6.83 -1.35 -13.94
C LYS A 134 7.54 -0.82 -15.18
N SER A 135 8.00 0.43 -15.15
CA SER A 135 8.71 1.03 -16.30
C SER A 135 10.04 0.33 -16.57
N LYS A 136 10.79 -0.07 -15.53
CA LYS A 136 12.04 -0.83 -15.67
C LYS A 136 11.81 -2.19 -16.33
N ILE A 137 10.83 -2.96 -15.86
CA ILE A 137 10.51 -4.28 -16.44
C ILE A 137 10.08 -4.14 -17.90
N ASN A 138 9.23 -3.15 -18.22
CA ASN A 138 8.82 -2.87 -19.59
C ASN A 138 10.00 -2.54 -20.51
N LYS A 139 10.91 -1.69 -20.04
CA LYS A 139 12.12 -1.33 -20.79
C LYS A 139 12.96 -2.59 -21.08
N GLN A 140 13.15 -3.45 -20.07
CA GLN A 140 13.92 -4.68 -20.24
C GLN A 140 13.26 -5.64 -21.24
N ILE A 141 11.92 -5.76 -21.24
CA ILE A 141 11.21 -6.56 -22.25
C ILE A 141 11.48 -6.03 -23.67
N GLN A 142 11.42 -4.70 -23.85
CA GLN A 142 11.68 -4.07 -25.16
C GLN A 142 13.12 -4.24 -25.61
N ASP A 143 14.08 -4.05 -24.70
CA ASP A 143 15.50 -4.18 -25.00
C ASP A 143 15.86 -5.63 -25.33
N ASN A 144 15.31 -6.61 -24.59
CA ASN A 144 15.46 -8.03 -24.91
C ASN A 144 14.89 -8.37 -26.30
N ALA A 145 13.71 -7.83 -26.65
CA ALA A 145 13.12 -8.07 -27.97
C ALA A 145 13.99 -7.50 -29.11
N LYS A 146 14.58 -6.31 -28.93
CA LYS A 146 15.52 -5.74 -29.89
C LYS A 146 16.79 -6.58 -30.02
N GLN A 147 17.33 -7.07 -28.90
CA GLN A 147 18.52 -7.92 -28.90
C GLN A 147 18.25 -9.23 -29.64
N THR A 148 17.12 -9.89 -29.39
CA THR A 148 16.72 -11.11 -30.12
C THR A 148 16.63 -10.88 -31.63
N ILE A 149 16.10 -9.72 -32.06
CA ILE A 149 16.06 -9.34 -33.47
C ILE A 149 17.48 -9.16 -34.03
N LEU A 150 18.35 -8.43 -33.32
CA LEU A 150 19.73 -8.21 -33.75
C LEU A 150 20.52 -9.53 -33.87
N ASP A 151 20.39 -10.40 -32.87
CA ASP A 151 21.05 -11.70 -32.85
C ASP A 151 20.62 -12.57 -34.04
N SER A 152 19.36 -12.47 -34.46
CA SER A 152 18.85 -13.19 -35.63
C SER A 152 19.48 -12.73 -36.95
N PHE A 153 19.93 -11.47 -37.05
CA PHE A 153 20.62 -10.95 -38.24
C PHE A 153 22.11 -11.32 -38.30
N ILE A 154 22.75 -11.56 -37.15
CA ILE A 154 24.17 -11.95 -37.07
C ILE A 154 24.36 -13.46 -37.30
N GLN A 155 23.33 -14.27 -37.08
CA GLN A 155 23.36 -15.72 -37.27
C GLN A 155 23.17 -16.16 -38.74
N TYR A 156 22.99 -15.24 -39.69
CA TYR A 156 22.98 -15.47 -41.14
C TYR A 156 24.22 -14.87 -41.80
#